data_AF-A0AAV6TIG6-F1
#
_entry.id   AF-A0AAV6TIG6-F1
#
_cell.length_a   1.000
_cell.length_b   1.000
_cell.length_c   1.000
_cell.angle_alpha   90.00
_cell.angle_beta   90.00
_cell.angle_gamma   90.00
#
_symmetry.space_group_name_H-M   'P 1'
#
loop_
_entity.id
_entity.type
_entity.pdbx_description
1 polymer ?
#
loop_
_entity_poly.entity_id
_entity_poly.type
_entity_poly.pdbx_seq_one_letter_code
_entity_poly.pdbx_strand_id
1 'polypeptide(L)'
;MGKHQLRGFSINKEICVENMSHKTLISRRAIKDLLNSVGGASNVHITKELLFNVASARSRYEHYFARGEDEKRQAVVLECLKTKRKRLEPCAQYLEKSADECAEKAENTQNFSFIAKSNALQKIKMQN
;
A
#
# COMPACT_ATOMS: atom_id res chain seq x y z
N MET A 1 17.70 -26.40 -36.84
CA MET A 1 16.22 -26.28 -36.97
C MET A 1 15.59 -27.25 -35.97
N GLY A 2 14.94 -26.92 -34.86
CA GLY A 2 14.70 -25.68 -34.13
C GLY A 2 14.35 -26.10 -32.69
N LYS A 3 14.93 -25.42 -31.70
CA LYS A 3 14.60 -25.61 -30.28
C LYS A 3 13.25 -24.96 -30.04
N HIS A 4 12.17 -25.73 -29.91
CA HIS A 4 10.92 -25.20 -29.35
C HIS A 4 10.92 -25.44 -27.85
N GLN A 5 11.40 -24.40 -27.17
CA GLN A 5 11.23 -24.13 -25.75
C GLN A 5 9.79 -24.44 -25.32
N LEU A 6 9.63 -25.30 -24.32
CA LEU A 6 8.38 -25.61 -23.63
C LEU A 6 7.66 -24.31 -23.25
N ARG A 7 6.50 -24.07 -23.86
CA ARG A 7 5.62 -22.93 -23.60
C ARG A 7 4.90 -23.14 -22.28
N GLY A 8 5.60 -22.81 -21.19
CA GLY A 8 5.09 -22.24 -19.94
C GLY A 8 3.66 -22.56 -19.53
N PHE A 9 3.38 -23.81 -19.17
CA PHE A 9 2.44 -24.08 -18.09
C PHE A 9 3.27 -24.43 -16.86
N SER A 10 3.63 -23.41 -16.06
CA SER A 10 3.90 -23.67 -14.66
C SER A 10 2.55 -24.06 -14.06
N ILE A 11 2.24 -25.35 -14.10
CA ILE A 11 1.22 -25.92 -13.23
C ILE A 11 1.82 -25.75 -11.84
N ASN A 12 1.42 -24.69 -11.14
CA ASN A 12 1.74 -24.53 -9.73
C ASN A 12 1.17 -25.74 -9.01
N LYS A 13 2.02 -26.75 -8.80
CA LYS A 13 1.68 -28.01 -8.13
C LYS A 13 1.32 -27.80 -6.66
N GLU A 14 1.49 -26.57 -6.16
CA GLU A 14 1.09 -26.09 -4.84
C GLU A 14 -0.34 -25.49 -4.78
N ILE A 15 -1.06 -25.31 -5.90
CA ILE A 15 -2.40 -24.66 -5.91
C ILE A 15 -3.58 -25.66 -5.76
N CYS A 16 -3.32 -26.96 -5.63
CA CYS A 16 -4.41 -27.95 -5.40
C CYS A 16 -4.77 -28.15 -3.92
N VAL A 17 -4.51 -27.18 -3.04
CA VAL A 17 -5.03 -27.17 -1.66
C VAL A 17 -5.98 -25.98 -1.53
N GLU A 18 -7.17 -26.25 -0.99
CA GLU A 18 -8.37 -25.39 -1.01
C GLU A 18 -8.10 -23.90 -0.79
N ASN A 19 -7.98 -23.13 -1.88
CA ASN A 19 -7.98 -21.66 -1.85
C ASN A 19 -9.40 -21.09 -1.55
N MET A 20 -10.22 -21.86 -0.85
CA MET A 20 -11.57 -21.48 -0.43
C MET A 20 -11.60 -21.37 1.08
N SER A 21 -11.97 -20.19 1.58
CA SER A 21 -12.20 -20.02 3.00
C SER A 21 -13.31 -20.95 3.48
N HIS A 22 -13.24 -21.38 4.75
CA HIS A 22 -14.32 -22.16 5.37
C HIS A 22 -15.70 -21.48 5.23
N LYS A 23 -15.73 -20.15 5.29
CA LYS A 23 -16.95 -19.35 5.06
C LYS A 23 -17.48 -19.51 3.63
N THR A 24 -16.60 -19.57 2.64
CA THR A 24 -16.97 -19.83 1.24
C THR A 24 -17.61 -21.21 1.10
N LEU A 25 -17.06 -22.23 1.77
CA LEU A 25 -17.61 -23.59 1.75
C LEU A 25 -19.01 -23.64 2.39
N ILE A 26 -19.20 -23.01 3.55
CA ILE A 26 -20.50 -22.91 4.22
C ILE A 26 -21.53 -22.24 3.29
N SER A 27 -21.18 -21.10 2.69
CA SER A 27 -22.08 -20.39 1.76
C SER A 27 -22.46 -21.23 0.55
N ARG A 28 -21.49 -21.94 -0.06
CA ARG A 28 -21.76 -22.82 -1.21
C ARG A 28 -22.69 -23.97 -0.83
N ARG A 29 -22.51 -24.55 0.36
CA ARG A 29 -23.39 -25.60 0.88
C ARG A 29 -24.81 -25.08 1.10
N ALA A 30 -24.97 -23.95 1.76
CA ALA A 30 -26.28 -23.32 1.96
C ALA A 30 -27.01 -23.05 0.63
N ILE A 31 -26.29 -22.55 -0.38
CA ILE A 31 -26.85 -22.35 -1.73
C ILE A 31 -27.27 -23.68 -2.35
N LYS A 32 -26.43 -24.71 -2.26
CA LYS A 32 -26.73 -26.04 -2.81
C LYS A 32 -27.95 -26.68 -2.15
N ASP A 33 -28.06 -26.58 -0.83
CA ASP A 33 -29.18 -27.10 -0.06
C ASP A 33 -30.48 -26.39 -0.44
N LEU A 34 -30.45 -25.05 -0.58
CA LEU A 34 -31.58 -24.27 -1.09
C LEU A 34 -31.99 -24.72 -2.49
N LEU A 35 -31.04 -24.83 -3.42
CA LEU A 35 -31.32 -25.27 -4.79
C LEU A 35 -31.94 -26.66 -4.85
N ASN A 36 -31.48 -27.58 -4.01
CA ASN A 36 -32.07 -28.91 -3.91
C ASN A 36 -33.51 -28.84 -3.37
N SER A 37 -33.78 -28.00 -2.36
CA SER A 37 -35.13 -27.84 -1.79
C SER A 37 -36.14 -27.24 -2.77
N VAL A 38 -35.72 -26.30 -3.63
CA VAL A 38 -36.62 -25.66 -4.62
C VAL A 38 -36.71 -26.42 -5.95
N GLY A 39 -35.99 -27.54 -6.08
CA GLY A 39 -36.00 -28.35 -7.31
C GLY A 39 -35.16 -27.79 -8.45
N GLY A 40 -34.15 -26.96 -8.15
CA GLY A 40 -33.18 -26.44 -9.11
C GLY A 40 -33.19 -24.91 -9.25
N ALA A 41 -32.22 -24.40 -10.00
CA ALA A 41 -31.99 -22.96 -10.14
C ALA A 41 -33.12 -22.22 -10.86
N SER A 42 -33.79 -22.88 -11.81
CA SER A 42 -34.90 -22.29 -12.57
C SER A 42 -36.13 -21.99 -11.71
N ASN A 43 -36.24 -22.64 -10.54
CA ASN A 43 -37.36 -22.48 -9.61
C ASN A 43 -37.06 -21.46 -8.51
N VAL A 44 -35.86 -20.86 -8.49
CA VAL A 44 -35.50 -19.84 -7.51
C VAL A 44 -36.19 -18.53 -7.90
N HIS A 45 -37.06 -18.05 -7.02
CA HIS A 45 -37.70 -16.75 -7.21
C HIS A 45 -36.69 -15.60 -7.01
N ILE A 46 -36.56 -14.74 -8.02
CA ILE A 46 -35.66 -13.60 -7.98
C ILE A 46 -36.36 -12.44 -7.26
N THR A 47 -36.01 -12.24 -5.99
CA THR A 47 -36.52 -11.13 -5.18
C THR A 47 -35.70 -9.86 -5.38
N LYS A 48 -36.29 -8.69 -5.06
CA LYS A 48 -35.57 -7.41 -5.07
C LYS A 48 -34.37 -7.39 -4.11
N GLU A 49 -34.51 -8.04 -2.95
CA GLU A 49 -33.45 -8.17 -1.96
C GLU A 49 -32.26 -8.97 -2.50
N LEU A 50 -32.52 -10.06 -3.24
CA LEU A 50 -31.47 -10.86 -3.86
C LEU A 50 -30.69 -10.02 -4.87
N LEU A 51 -31.38 -9.25 -5.72
CA LEU A 51 -30.76 -8.34 -6.67
C LEU A 51 -29.89 -7.28 -5.98
N PHE A 52 -30.41 -6.66 -4.92
CA PHE A 52 -29.67 -5.67 -4.14
C PHE A 52 -28.40 -6.25 -3.50
N ASN A 53 -28.51 -7.45 -2.92
CA ASN A 53 -27.38 -8.15 -2.32
C ASN A 53 -26.30 -8.51 -3.35
N VAL A 54 -26.70 -8.96 -4.55
CA VAL A 54 -25.77 -9.24 -5.65
C VAL A 54 -25.08 -7.96 -6.13
N ALA A 55 -25.82 -6.88 -6.34
CA ALA A 55 -25.25 -5.59 -6.73
C ALA A 55 -24.23 -5.08 -5.70
N SER A 56 -24.58 -5.16 -4.41
CA SER A 56 -23.70 -4.78 -3.30
C SER A 56 -22.45 -5.66 -3.24
N ALA A 57 -22.59 -6.97 -3.44
CA ALA A 57 -21.45 -7.89 -3.49
C ALA A 57 -20.51 -7.58 -4.65
N ARG A 58 -21.06 -7.25 -5.82
CA ARG A 58 -20.30 -6.85 -7.00
C ARG A 58 -19.53 -5.56 -6.75
N SER A 59 -20.18 -4.54 -6.19
CA SER A 59 -19.53 -3.27 -5.83
C SER A 59 -18.37 -3.49 -4.85
N ARG A 60 -18.56 -4.30 -3.80
CA ARG A 60 -17.47 -4.64 -2.86
C ARG A 60 -16.28 -5.30 -3.54
N TYR A 61 -16.54 -6.18 -4.50
CA TYR A 61 -15.49 -6.87 -5.26
C TYR A 61 -14.71 -5.91 -6.17
N GLU A 62 -15.39 -5.00 -6.84
CA GLU A 62 -14.75 -3.96 -7.66
C GLU A 62 -13.92 -2.99 -6.81
N HIS A 63 -14.45 -2.57 -5.65
CA HIS A 63 -13.70 -1.78 -4.69
C HIS A 63 -12.46 -2.49 -4.16
N TYR A 64 -12.52 -3.80 -3.93
CA TYR A 64 -11.36 -4.58 -3.49
C TYR A 64 -10.22 -4.54 -4.53
N PHE A 65 -10.53 -4.66 -5.83
CA PHE A 65 -9.52 -4.52 -6.87
C PHE A 65 -8.98 -3.10 -7.00
N ALA A 66 -9.86 -2.09 -6.96
CA ALA A 66 -9.45 -0.69 -7.00
C ALA A 66 -8.48 -0.35 -5.86
N ARG A 67 -8.77 -0.83 -4.63
CA ARG A 67 -7.87 -0.69 -3.48
C ARG A 67 -6.52 -1.35 -3.70
N GLY A 68 -6.48 -2.54 -4.29
CA GLY A 68 -5.21 -3.21 -4.60
C GLY A 68 -4.34 -2.42 -5.59
N GLU A 69 -4.93 -1.67 -6.51
CA GLU A 69 -4.19 -0.75 -7.39
C GLU A 69 -3.71 0.50 -6.67
N ASP A 70 -4.57 1.10 -5.83
CA ASP A 70 -4.23 2.27 -5.04
C ASP A 70 -3.16 1.98 -3.99
N GLU A 71 -3.20 0.82 -3.32
CA GLU A 71 -2.19 0.36 -2.38
C GLU A 71 -0.83 0.19 -3.06
N LYS A 72 -0.81 -0.37 -4.27
CA LYS A 72 0.42 -0.47 -5.08
C LYS A 72 0.96 0.92 -5.45
N ARG A 73 0.09 1.84 -5.86
CA ARG A 73 0.48 3.24 -6.15
C ARG A 73 1.04 3.92 -4.91
N GLN A 74 0.38 3.78 -3.76
CA GLN A 74 0.81 4.32 -2.48
C GLN A 74 2.15 3.73 -2.04
N ALA A 75 2.38 2.43 -2.23
CA ALA A 75 3.65 1.79 -1.92
C ALA A 75 4.81 2.40 -2.73
N VAL A 76 4.60 2.64 -4.03
CA VAL A 76 5.59 3.33 -4.88
C VAL A 76 5.85 4.74 -4.38
N VAL A 77 4.80 5.51 -4.07
CA VAL A 77 4.93 6.87 -3.54
C VAL A 77 5.70 6.87 -2.21
N LEU A 78 5.39 5.95 -1.30
CA LEU A 78 6.09 5.81 -0.02
C LEU A 78 7.57 5.51 -0.19
N GLU A 79 7.94 4.62 -1.11
CA GLU A 79 9.35 4.34 -1.42
C GLU A 79 10.05 5.56 -2.06
N CYS A 80 9.38 6.30 -2.93
CA CYS A 80 9.88 7.57 -3.46
C CYS A 80 10.09 8.62 -2.35
N LEU A 81 9.20 8.70 -1.35
CA LEU A 81 9.36 9.63 -0.23
C LEU A 81 10.49 9.20 0.71
N LYS A 82 10.63 7.90 1.00
CA LYS A 82 11.75 7.36 1.80
C LYS A 82 13.10 7.69 1.15
N THR A 83 13.21 7.52 -0.16
CA THR A 83 14.44 7.82 -0.90
C THR A 83 14.74 9.32 -0.93
N LYS A 84 13.74 10.18 -1.15
CA LYS A 84 13.90 11.64 -1.02
C LYS A 84 14.37 12.06 0.37
N ARG A 85 13.77 11.50 1.43
CA ARG A 85 14.17 11.77 2.83
C ARG A 85 15.63 11.38 3.07
N LYS A 86 16.03 10.16 2.69
CA LYS A 86 17.41 9.68 2.81
C LYS A 86 18.42 10.58 2.07
N ARG A 87 18.04 11.19 0.96
CA ARG A 87 18.89 12.13 0.21
C ARG A 87 19.04 13.49 0.90
N LEU A 88 18.02 13.94 1.62
CA LEU A 88 18.02 15.24 2.33
C LEU A 88 18.64 15.15 3.73
N GLU A 89 18.64 13.95 4.34
CA GLU A 89 19.20 13.69 5.66
C GLU A 89 20.64 14.22 5.86
N PRO A 90 21.59 14.01 4.93
CA PRO A 90 22.96 14.49 5.11
C PRO A 90 23.05 16.02 5.06
N CYS A 91 22.21 16.67 4.25
CA CYS A 91 22.15 18.13 4.17
C CYS A 91 21.62 18.72 5.49
N ALA A 92 20.57 18.11 6.08
CA ALA A 92 20.05 18.53 7.36
C ALA A 92 21.09 18.38 8.48
N GLN A 93 21.79 17.25 8.53
CA GLN A 93 22.87 17.01 9.50
C GLN A 93 24.05 17.96 9.31
N TYR A 94 24.40 18.30 8.06
CA TYR A 94 25.46 19.27 7.78
C TYR A 94 25.09 20.67 8.28
N LEU A 95 23.86 21.13 8.01
CA LEU A 95 23.39 22.43 8.46
C LEU A 95 23.36 22.54 9.99
N GLU A 96 22.98 21.47 10.68
CA GLU A 96 23.01 21.39 12.13
C GLU A 96 24.43 21.52 12.69
N LYS A 97 25.37 20.69 12.21
CA LYS A 97 26.77 20.76 12.60
C LYS A 97 27.38 22.13 12.33
N SER A 98 27.07 22.73 11.19
CA SER A 98 27.57 24.06 10.83
C SER A 98 27.01 25.16 11.73
N ALA A 99 25.76 25.05 12.17
CA ALA A 99 25.16 25.97 13.12
C ALA A 99 25.79 25.85 14.51
N ASP A 100 26.06 24.63 14.97
CA ASP A 100 26.72 24.34 16.25
C ASP A 100 28.16 24.86 16.25
N GLU A 101 28.93 24.60 15.19
CA GLU A 101 30.29 25.14 15.02
C GLU A 101 30.32 26.67 15.05
N CYS A 102 29.31 27.33 14.47
CA CYS A 102 29.20 28.79 14.53
C CYS A 102 28.89 29.28 15.95
N ALA A 103 28.05 28.58 16.69
CA ALA A 103 27.74 28.93 18.08
C ALA A 103 28.99 28.76 18.98
N GLU A 104 29.69 27.64 18.87
CA GLU A 104 30.92 27.37 19.63
C GLU A 104 32.02 28.38 19.31
N LYS A 105 32.20 28.75 18.03
CA LYS A 105 33.13 29.83 17.64
C LYS A 105 32.74 31.18 18.23
N ALA A 106 31.45 31.49 18.33
CA ALA A 106 30.96 32.73 18.93
C ALA A 106 31.31 32.81 20.42
N GLU A 107 31.10 31.71 21.17
CA GLU A 107 31.41 31.61 22.59
C GLU A 107 32.92 31.77 22.84
N ASN A 108 33.74 31.08 22.04
CA ASN A 108 35.21 31.10 22.19
C ASN A 108 35.85 32.44 21.79
N THR A 109 35.27 33.16 20.82
CA THR A 109 35.83 34.43 20.32
C THR A 109 35.11 35.68 20.83
N GLN A 110 34.02 35.52 21.60
CA GLN A 110 33.09 36.58 22.01
C GLN A 110 32.60 37.46 20.84
N ASN A 111 32.57 36.91 19.62
CA ASN A 111 32.16 37.62 18.42
C ASN A 111 30.71 37.29 18.06
N PHE A 112 29.81 38.19 18.42
CA PHE A 112 28.36 38.07 18.23
C PHE A 112 27.92 37.92 16.77
N SER A 113 28.77 38.24 15.78
CA SER A 113 28.44 38.05 14.36
C SER A 113 28.22 36.58 13.98
N PHE A 114 28.82 35.63 14.71
CA PHE A 114 28.63 34.20 14.50
C PHE A 114 27.27 33.70 15.05
N ILE A 115 26.71 34.35 16.08
CA ILE A 115 25.37 34.05 16.60
C ILE A 115 24.31 34.38 15.56
N ALA A 116 24.44 35.52 14.87
CA ALA A 116 23.51 35.91 13.80
C ALA A 116 23.52 34.89 12.64
N LYS A 117 24.70 34.35 12.29
CA LYS A 117 24.83 33.30 11.26
C LYS A 117 24.22 31.98 11.70
N SER A 118 24.47 31.55 12.94
CA SER A 118 23.87 30.31 13.48
C SER A 118 22.33 30.38 13.47
N ASN A 119 21.75 31.48 13.93
CA ASN A 119 20.30 31.69 13.91
C ASN A 119 19.68 31.68 12.50
N ALA A 120 20.41 32.21 11.50
CA ALA A 120 19.96 32.16 10.12
C ALA A 120 19.90 30.71 9.59
N LEU A 121 20.90 29.88 9.91
CA LEU A 121 20.95 28.47 9.53
C LEU A 121 19.83 27.66 10.22
N GLN A 122 19.56 27.94 11.50
CA GLN A 122 18.45 27.30 12.22
C GLN A 122 17.08 27.71 11.66
N LYS A 123 16.90 28.96 11.22
CA LYS A 123 15.66 29.39 10.54
C LYS A 123 15.42 28.63 9.24
N ILE A 124 16.46 28.39 8.45
CA ILE A 124 16.37 27.63 7.20
C ILE A 124 16.00 26.16 7.48
N LYS A 125 16.50 25.58 8.57
CA LYS A 125 16.11 24.24 9.04
C LYS A 125 14.62 24.16 9.36
N MET A 126 14.06 25.17 10.04
CA MET A 126 12.65 25.15 10.49
C MET A 126 11.63 25.34 9.36
N GLN A 127 12.06 25.73 8.15
CA GLN A 127 11.18 26.01 7.01
C GLN A 127 11.09 24.86 5.98
N ASN A 128 11.89 23.79 6.13
CA ASN A 128 11.93 22.63 5.24
C ASN A 128 11.51 21.35 5.96
#